data_AF-A0A7J9GQH5-F1
#
_entry.id   AF-A0A7J9GQH5-F1
#
_cell.length_a   1.000
_cell.length_b   1.000
_cell.length_c   1.000
_cell.angle_alpha   90.00
_cell.angle_beta   90.00
_cell.angle_gamma   90.00
#
_symmetry.space_group_name_H-M   'P 1'
#
loop_
_entity.id
_entity.type
_entity.pdbx_description
1 polymer ?
#
loop_
_entity_poly.entity_id
_entity_poly.type
_entity_poly.pdbx_seq_one_letter_code
_entity_poly.pdbx_strand_id
1 'polypeptide(L)' 'MELTTLCGTEACLVMYSPNKQPPVVWPSHNEVQRLIERFYQAPEFELGDLYEREDFQVARST' A
#
# COMPACT_ATOMS: atom_id res chain seq x y z
N MET A 1 4.05 8.20 -8.39
CA MET A 1 4.43 7.34 -9.53
C MET A 1 5.81 6.74 -9.34
N GLU A 2 6.78 7.48 -8.79
CA GLU A 2 8.12 6.98 -8.42
C GLU A 2 8.11 5.59 -7.76
N LEU A 3 7.24 5.34 -6.78
CA LEU A 3 7.17 4.04 -6.09
C LEU A 3 6.84 2.87 -7.03
N THR A 4 5.83 3.03 -7.89
CA THR A 4 5.44 1.95 -8.82
C THR A 4 6.44 1.81 -9.96
N THR A 5 7.08 2.90 -10.38
CA THR A 5 8.06 2.90 -11.47
C THR A 5 9.41 2.34 -11.03
N LEU A 6 9.92 2.76 -9.87
CA LEU A 6 11.25 2.35 -9.39
C LEU A 6 11.24 0.98 -8.75
N CYS A 7 10.18 0.63 -8.02
CA CYS A 7 10.12 -0.62 -7.27
C CYS A 7 9.33 -1.73 -7.99
N GLY A 8 8.68 -1.42 -9.11
CA GLY A 8 7.86 -2.38 -9.84
C GLY A 8 6.67 -2.93 -9.03
N THR A 9 6.24 -2.20 -8.00
CA THR A 9 5.13 -2.60 -7.13
C THR A 9 3.81 -2.05 -7.64
N GLU A 10 2.73 -2.74 -7.33
CA GLU A 10 1.37 -2.29 -7.59
C GLU A 10 0.87 -1.45 -6.40
N ALA A 11 0.42 -0.24 -6.69
CA ALA A 11 -0.15 0.66 -5.68
C ALA A 11 -1.37 1.40 -6.26
N CYS A 12 -2.29 1.77 -5.37
CA CYS A 12 -3.45 2.61 -5.69
C CYS A 12 -3.67 3.67 -4.62
N LEU A 13 -4.36 4.75 -4.98
CA LEU A 13 -4.72 5.84 -4.07
C LEU A 13 -6.17 6.28 -4.29
N VAL A 14 -6.93 6.39 -3.19
CA VAL A 14 -8.24 7.04 -3.15
C VAL A 14 -8.19 8.15 -2.11
N MET A 15 -8.34 9.39 -2.56
CA MET A 15 -8.24 10.57 -1.69
C MET A 15 -9.55 11.35 -1.71
N TYR A 16 -10.20 11.43 -0.56
CA TYR A 16 -11.41 12.22 -0.36
C TYR A 16 -11.03 13.62 0.12
N SER A 17 -11.75 14.63 -0.37
CA SER A 17 -11.62 15.99 0.10
C SER A 17 -13.02 16.54 0.39
N PRO A 18 -13.24 17.21 1.54
CA PRO A 18 -14.56 17.67 1.93
C PRO A 18 -15.20 18.62 0.90
N ASN A 19 -14.36 19.35 0.15
CA ASN A 19 -14.79 20.37 -0.79
C ASN A 19 -14.63 19.96 -2.27
N LYS A 20 -14.17 18.73 -2.56
CA LYS A 20 -13.95 18.26 -3.93
C LYS A 20 -14.51 16.86 -4.10
N GLN A 21 -15.56 16.78 -4.91
CA GLN A 21 -16.14 15.54 -5.40
C GLN A 21 -16.07 15.55 -6.93
N PRO A 22 -15.82 14.40 -7.59
CA PRO A 22 -15.54 13.07 -7.01
C PRO A 22 -14.15 12.98 -6.33
N PRO A 23 -13.87 11.92 -5.54
CA PRO A 23 -12.54 11.71 -4.97
C PRO A 23 -11.46 11.61 -6.05
N VAL A 24 -10.22 11.92 -5.68
CA VAL A 24 -9.08 11.66 -6.55
C VAL A 24 -8.80 10.17 -6.50
N VAL A 25 -8.82 9.53 -7.66
CA VAL A 25 -8.58 8.09 -7.82
C VAL A 25 -7.42 7.89 -8.77
N TRP A 26 -6.43 7.11 -8.36
CA TRP A 26 -5.25 6.78 -9.15
C TRP A 26 -4.91 5.29 -9.01
N PRO A 27 -4.57 4.58 -10.11
CA PRO A 27 -4.34 5.09 -11.47
C PRO A 27 -5.61 5.25 -12.32
N SER A 28 -6.59 4.39 -12.14
CA SER A 28 -7.94 4.51 -12.73
C SER A 28 -8.95 3.80 -11.83
N HIS A 29 -10.23 4.12 -11.94
CA HIS A 29 -11.26 3.51 -11.10
C HIS A 29 -11.26 1.96 -11.18
N ASN A 30 -11.14 1.40 -12.38
CA ASN A 30 -11.11 -0.05 -12.58
C ASN A 30 -9.88 -0.69 -11.95
N GLU A 31 -8.70 -0.09 -12.14
CA GLU A 31 -7.45 -0.63 -11.58
C GLU A 31 -7.42 -0.52 -10.05
N VAL A 32 -7.93 0.58 -9.48
CA VAL A 32 -8.08 0.72 -8.04
C VAL A 32 -9.02 -0.34 -7.49
N GLN A 33 -10.17 -0.56 -8.12
CA GLN A 33 -11.12 -1.58 -7.67
C GLN A 33 -10.48 -2.98 -7.68
N ARG A 34 -9.80 -3.35 -8.77
CA ARG A 34 -9.09 -4.63 -8.89
C ARG A 34 -8.02 -4.81 -7.80
N LEU A 35 -7.24 -3.77 -7.52
CA LEU A 35 -6.18 -3.82 -6.49
C LEU A 35 -6.74 -3.95 -5.07
N ILE A 36 -7.85 -3.26 -4.78
CA ILE A 36 -8.56 -3.38 -3.50
C ILE A 36 -9.16 -4.78 -3.34
N GLU A 37 -9.84 -5.30 -4.35
CA GLU A 37 -10.41 -6.66 -4.33
C GLU A 37 -9.32 -7.71 -4.09
N ARG A 38 -8.18 -7.59 -4.79
CA ARG A 38 -7.04 -8.48 -4.60
C ARG A 38 -6.45 -8.38 -3.20
N PHE A 39 -6.36 -7.18 -2.63
CA PHE A 39 -5.87 -6.97 -1.26
C PHE A 39 -6.75 -7.69 -0.23
N TYR A 40 -8.06 -7.62 -0.36
CA TYR A 40 -8.99 -8.33 0.55
C TYR A 40 -9.03 -9.85 0.33
N GLN A 41 -8.66 -10.33 -0.85
CA GLN A 41 -8.55 -11.76 -1.15
C GLN A 41 -7.21 -12.36 -0.73
N ALA A 42 -6.22 -11.53 -0.40
CA ALA A 42 -4.93 -12.01 0.06
C ALA A 42 -5.09 -12.67 1.45
N PRO A 43 -4.55 -13.89 1.66
CA PRO A 43 -4.56 -14.51 2.99
C PRO A 43 -3.79 -13.64 3.98
N GLU A 44 -4.30 -13.52 5.20
CA GLU A 44 -3.79 -12.67 6.31
C GLU A 44 -2.30 -12.93 6.68
N PHE A 45 -1.71 -13.99 6.15
CA PHE A 45 -0.39 -14.51 6.50
C PHE A 45 0.79 -13.59 6.14
N GLU A 46 0.63 -12.61 5.25
CA GLU A 46 1.72 -11.67 4.94
C GLU A 46 1.87 -10.53 5.96
N LEU A 47 0.88 -10.29 6.82
CA LEU A 47 0.95 -9.25 7.85
C LEU A 47 1.60 -9.77 9.14
N GLY A 48 1.35 -11.03 9.51
CA GLY A 48 1.93 -11.67 10.69
C GLY A 48 3.46 -11.74 10.68
N ASP A 49 4.03 -12.06 9.52
CA ASP A 49 5.50 -12.19 9.35
C ASP A 49 6.25 -10.85 9.40
N LEU A 50 5.54 -9.71 9.23
CA LEU A 50 6.12 -8.37 9.30
C LEU A 50 6.10 -7.77 10.72
N TYR A 51 5.19 -8.23 11.59
CA TYR A 51 5.16 -7.81 13.00
C TYR A 51 6.23 -8.51 13.86
N GLU A 52 6.82 -9.62 13.39
CA GLU A 52 7.92 -10.29 14.09
C GLU A 52 9.32 -9.74 13.73
N ARG A 53 9.42 -8.76 12.81
CA ARG A 53 10.70 -8.17 12.39
C ARG A 53 11.06 -6.85 13.09
N GLU A 54 10.65 -6.66 14.34
CA GLU A 54 11.06 -5.53 15.19
C GLU A 54 12.25 -5.83 16.13
N ASP A 55 13.18 -6.72 15.76
CA ASP A 55 14.36 -7.04 16.58
C ASP A 55 15.71 -6.94 15.85
N PHE A 56 15.86 -6.00 14.90
CA PHE A 56 17.17 -5.65 14.34
C PHE A 56 17.79 -4.44 15.06
N GLN A 57 18.17 -4.69 16.32
CA GLN A 57 19.33 -4.17 17.02
C GLN A 57 19.57 -2.64 17.01
N VAL A 58 19.14 -1.99 18.09
CA VAL A 58 19.95 -0.95 18.76
C VAL A 58 21.21 -1.63 19.33
N ALA A 59 22.17 -1.92 18.46
CA ALA A 59 23.50 -2.42 18.84
C ALA A 59 24.54 -1.95 17.81
N ARG A 60 24.63 -0.63 17.61
CA ARG A 60 25.89 0.02 17.22
C ARG A 60 26.09 1.25 18.08
N SER A 61 26.47 1.00 19.32
CA SER A 61 27.28 1.92 20.11
C SER A 61 28.70 1.89 19.54
N THR A 62 29.12 2.99 18.91
CA THR A 62 30.44 3.62 19.09
C THR A 62 30.30 5.07 18.67
#